data_AF-A0ABD0R2S1-F1
#
_entry.id   AF-A0ABD0R2S1-F1
#
_cell.length_a   1.000
_cell.length_b   1.000
_cell.length_c   1.000
_cell.angle_alpha   90.00
_cell.angle_beta   90.00
_cell.angle_gamma   90.00
#
_symmetry.space_group_name_H-M   'P 1'
#
loop_
_entity.id
_entity.type
_entity.pdbx_description
1 polymer ?
#
loop_
_entity_poly.entity_id
_entity_poly.type
_entity_poly.pdbx_seq_one_letter_code
_entity_poly.pdbx_strand_id
1 'polypeptide(L)'
;RFITAESSNLGEKAKHVLVSPELKLRDWSCVRLVYQISGSGSLQLHLRPEGETFDYTLWMAEKPSDSWLIASVDLRNTSGAYQ
;
A
#
# COMPACT_ATOMS: atom_id res chain seq x y z
N ARG A 1 6.74 -3.93 15.89
CA ARG A 1 6.01 -5.08 15.31
C ARG A 1 5.73 -4.72 13.85
N PHE A 2 6.07 -5.57 12.89
CA PHE A 2 5.86 -5.34 11.46
C PHE A 2 5.04 -6.49 10.86
N ILE A 3 4.48 -6.25 9.68
CA ILE A 3 3.73 -7.25 8.91
C ILE A 3 4.69 -7.81 7.87
N THR A 4 4.73 -9.13 7.73
CA THR A 4 5.51 -9.82 6.70
C THR A 4 4.57 -10.49 5.70
N ALA A 5 4.97 -10.49 4.44
CA ALA A 5 4.30 -11.22 3.37
C ALA A 5 5.38 -12.03 2.64
N GLU A 6 5.28 -13.35 2.71
CA GLU A 6 6.23 -14.26 2.09
C GLU A 6 5.66 -14.80 0.78
N SER A 7 6.51 -14.89 -0.23
CA SER A 7 6.20 -15.59 -1.47
C SER A 7 6.79 -17.00 -1.37
N SER A 8 6.00 -17.97 -0.92
CA SER A 8 6.39 -19.38 -1.04
C SER A 8 6.47 -19.78 -2.51
N ASN A 9 7.42 -20.64 -2.88
CA ASN A 9 7.73 -21.11 -4.25
C ASN A 9 6.59 -21.84 -5.02
N LEU A 10 5.32 -21.65 -4.66
CA LEU A 10 4.19 -22.09 -5.49
C LEU A 10 4.12 -21.17 -6.70
N GLY A 11 4.19 -21.75 -7.90
CA GLY A 11 4.38 -21.09 -9.20
C GLY A 11 3.29 -20.12 -9.69
N GLU A 12 2.61 -19.41 -8.80
CA GLU A 12 1.72 -18.29 -9.11
C GLU A 12 2.18 -17.02 -8.39
N LYS A 13 1.99 -15.86 -9.02
CA LYS A 13 2.23 -14.56 -8.39
C LYS A 13 1.28 -14.38 -7.21
N ALA A 14 1.69 -14.79 -6.01
CA ALA A 14 0.91 -14.60 -4.80
C ALA A 14 0.74 -13.09 -4.51
N LYS A 15 -0.50 -12.62 -4.52
CA LYS A 15 -0.86 -11.24 -4.12
C LYS A 15 -1.41 -11.26 -2.70
N HIS A 16 -0.73 -10.57 -1.80
CA HIS A 16 -1.19 -10.33 -0.44
C HIS A 16 -1.77 -8.92 -0.34
N VAL A 17 -2.94 -8.77 0.30
CA VAL A 17 -3.63 -7.48 0.41
C VAL A 17 -3.86 -7.16 1.89
N LEU A 18 -3.37 -5.98 2.30
CA LEU A 18 -3.67 -5.40 3.60
C LEU A 18 -4.63 -4.22 3.39
N VAL A 19 -5.81 -4.30 4.00
CA VAL A 19 -6.86 -3.28 3.86
C VAL A 19 -6.90 -2.43 5.12
N SER A 20 -6.93 -1.11 4.96
CA SER A 20 -7.06 -0.16 6.05
C SER A 20 -8.50 -0.15 6.60
N PRO A 21 -8.74 0.33 7.83
CA PRO A 21 -10.09 0.76 8.22
C PRO A 21 -10.59 1.87 7.28
N GLU A 22 -11.91 2.00 7.12
CA GLU A 22 -12.48 3.11 6.36
C GLU A 22 -12.06 4.48 6.95
N LEU A 23 -11.49 5.34 6.10
CA LEU A 23 -10.98 6.65 6.44
C LEU A 23 -11.91 7.74 5.93
N LYS A 24 -12.31 8.67 6.81
CA LYS A 24 -13.08 9.89 6.49
C LYS A 24 -12.24 11.12 6.80
N LEU A 25 -11.31 11.44 5.90
CA LEU A 25 -10.39 12.55 6.10
C LEU A 25 -10.95 13.81 5.45
N ARG A 26 -11.10 14.87 6.26
CA ARG A 26 -11.63 16.17 5.81
C ARG A 26 -10.55 17.10 5.26
N ASP A 27 -9.31 16.85 5.65
CA ASP A 27 -8.14 17.67 5.30
C ASP A 27 -7.09 16.83 4.57
N TRP A 28 -6.11 17.53 3.98
CA TRP A 28 -4.93 16.89 3.40
C TRP A 28 -4.23 16.05 4.45
N SER A 29 -3.84 14.85 4.06
CA SER A 29 -3.13 13.93 4.94
C SER A 29 -2.03 13.19 4.17
N CYS A 30 -1.24 12.41 4.89
CA CYS A 30 -0.11 11.69 4.32
C CYS A 30 -0.09 10.26 4.84
N VAL A 31 0.04 9.28 3.94
CA VAL A 31 0.35 7.89 4.29
C VAL A 31 1.85 7.72 4.29
N ARG A 32 2.39 7.31 5.44
CA ARG A 32 3.81 7.01 5.59
C ARG A 32 4.02 5.51 5.77
N LEU A 33 4.76 4.90 4.85
CA LEU A 33 5.14 3.49 4.88
C LEU A 33 6.61 3.37 5.25
N VAL A 34 6.92 2.48 6.20
CA VAL A 34 8.27 2.01 6.47
C VAL A 34 8.34 0.57 5.98
N TYR A 35 9.09 0.31 4.92
CA TYR A 35 9.02 -0.95 4.19
C TYR A 35 10.42 -1.50 3.88
N GLN A 36 10.47 -2.80 3.62
CA GLN A 36 11.65 -3.49 3.11
C GLN A 36 11.20 -4.57 2.12
N ILE A 37 11.90 -4.68 1.00
CA ILE A 37 11.73 -5.76 0.02
C ILE A 37 13.06 -6.52 -0.01
N SER A 38 13.09 -7.75 0.52
CA SER A 38 14.34 -8.54 0.64
C SER A 38 14.58 -9.53 -0.51
N GLY A 39 13.76 -9.50 -1.56
CA GLY A 39 13.83 -10.41 -2.69
C GLY A 39 13.09 -9.89 -3.92
N SER A 40 12.65 -10.79 -4.80
CA SER A 40 11.80 -10.41 -5.93
C SER A 40 10.37 -10.15 -5.46
N GLY A 41 9.82 -8.99 -5.80
CA GLY A 41 8.46 -8.62 -5.43
C GLY A 41 8.20 -7.14 -5.68
N SER A 42 6.95 -6.74 -5.47
CA SER A 42 6.56 -5.34 -5.53
C SER A 42 5.59 -5.01 -4.42
N LEU A 43 5.73 -3.83 -3.83
CA LEU A 43 4.78 -3.24 -2.91
C LEU A 43 4.00 -2.15 -3.64
N GLN A 44 2.67 -2.19 -3.55
CA GLN A 44 1.79 -1.19 -4.15
C GLN A 44 0.87 -0.62 -3.08
N LEU A 45 0.73 0.70 -3.07
CA LEU A 45 -0.25 1.42 -2.28
C LEU A 45 -1.39 1.84 -3.20
N HIS A 46 -2.59 1.41 -2.84
CA HIS A 46 -3.81 1.77 -3.55
C HIS A 46 -4.75 2.58 -2.66
N LEU A 47 -5.69 3.26 -3.30
CA LEU A 47 -6.82 3.91 -2.66
C LEU A 47 -8.10 3.51 -3.38
N ARG A 48 -9.13 3.13 -2.62
CA ARG A 48 -10.48 2.86 -3.13
C ARG A 48 -11.48 3.81 -2.49
N PRO A 49 -12.08 4.74 -3.24
CA PRO A 49 -13.19 5.55 -2.75
C PRO A 49 -14.41 4.68 -2.42
N GLU A 50 -15.19 5.08 -1.42
CA GLU A 50 -16.44 4.44 -1.05
C GLU A 50 -17.39 4.34 -2.24
N GLY A 51 -17.98 3.16 -2.44
CA GLY A 51 -18.90 2.89 -3.54
C GLY A 51 -18.22 2.57 -4.89
N GLU A 52 -16.90 2.73 -4.98
CA GLU A 52 -16.15 2.28 -6.15
C GLU A 52 -15.67 0.84 -6.02
N THR A 53 -15.48 0.19 -7.17
CA THR A 53 -14.99 -1.20 -7.25
C THR A 53 -13.51 -1.27 -7.65
N PHE A 54 -12.95 -0.16 -8.16
CA PHE A 54 -11.59 -0.08 -8.65
C PHE A 54 -10.63 0.53 -7.62
N ASP A 55 -9.44 -0.04 -7.58
CA ASP A 55 -8.31 0.45 -6.78
C ASP A 55 -7.45 1.38 -7.64
N TYR A 56 -7.18 2.58 -7.14
CA TYR A 56 -6.28 3.53 -7.79
C TYR A 56 -4.88 3.43 -7.18
N THR A 57 -3.88 3.09 -7.97
CA THR A 57 -2.47 3.06 -7.51
C THR A 57 -1.99 4.47 -7.23
N LEU A 58 -1.62 4.73 -5.97
CA LEU A 58 -1.02 5.99 -5.55
C LEU A 58 0.51 5.92 -5.59
N TRP A 59 1.07 4.75 -5.29
CA TRP A 59 2.52 4.57 -5.21
C TRP A 59 2.91 3.10 -5.38
N MET A 60 4.13 2.85 -5.88
CA MET A 60 4.68 1.51 -5.99
C MET A 60 6.20 1.49 -5.82
N ALA A 61 6.73 0.35 -5.35
CA ALA A 61 8.15 0.03 -5.35
C ALA A 61 8.37 -1.45 -5.69
N GLU A 62 9.46 -1.73 -6.39
CA GLU A 62 9.85 -3.08 -6.83
C GLU A 62 11.32 -3.40 -6.57
N LYS A 63 12.12 -2.39 -6.18
CA LYS A 63 13.54 -2.57 -5.95
C LYS A 63 13.79 -3.15 -4.56
N PRO A 64 14.52 -4.27 -4.44
CA PRO A 64 14.90 -4.79 -3.14
C PRO A 64 15.86 -3.85 -2.41
N SER A 65 15.89 -3.97 -1.08
CA SER A 65 16.82 -3.25 -0.22
C SER A 65 17.12 -4.03 1.06
N ASP A 66 18.39 -4.02 1.45
CA ASP A 66 18.85 -4.54 2.74
C ASP A 66 18.59 -3.56 3.89
N SER A 67 18.05 -2.37 3.59
CA SER A 67 17.66 -1.34 4.55
C SER A 67 16.16 -1.10 4.55
N TRP A 68 15.65 -0.55 5.66
CA TRP A 68 14.28 -0.05 5.74
C TRP A 68 14.18 1.29 5.00
N LEU A 69 13.26 1.36 4.05
CA LEU A 69 12.97 2.54 3.25
C LEU A 69 11.70 3.22 3.74
N ILE A 70 11.57 4.51 3.43
CA ILE A 70 10.40 5.32 3.78
C ILE A 70 9.75 5.82 2.50
N ALA A 71 8.45 5.58 2.36
CA ALA A 71 7.61 6.24 1.37
C ALA A 71 6.61 7.13 2.11
N SER A 72 6.44 8.36 1.61
CA SER A 72 5.43 9.30 2.06
C SER A 72 4.58 9.65 0.86
N VAL A 73 3.27 9.42 0.97
CA VAL A 73 2.32 9.59 -0.14
C VAL A 73 1.21 10.52 0.33
N ASP A 74 1.09 11.66 -0.32
CA ASP A 74 0.06 12.64 0.01
C ASP A 74 -1.31 12.16 -0.46
N LEU A 75 -2.26 12.14 0.47
CA LEU A 75 -3.66 11.88 0.20
C LEU A 75 -4.36 13.23 0.02
N ARG A 76 -4.89 13.42 -1.19
CA ARG A 76 -5.66 14.61 -1.53
C ARG A 76 -6.97 14.63 -0.75
N ASN A 77 -7.51 15.83 -0.52
CA ASN A 77 -8.87 16.01 -0.04
C ASN A 77 -9.84 15.20 -0.91
N THR A 78 -10.64 14.36 -0.27
CA THR A 78 -11.78 13.68 -0.87
C THR A 78 -13.02 13.93 -0.02
N SER A 79 -14.17 14.09 -0.65
CA SER A 79 -15.44 14.35 0.03
C SER A 79 -16.10 13.08 0.61
N GLY A 80 -15.59 11.91 0.27
CA GLY A 80 -16.14 10.60 0.64
C GLY A 80 -15.14 9.75 1.42
N ALA A 81 -15.64 8.66 2.03
CA ALA A 81 -14.77 7.72 2.70
C ALA A 81 -13.91 6.94 1.69
N TYR A 82 -12.81 6.35 2.16
CA TYR A 82 -11.96 5.48 1.33
C TYR A 82 -11.19 4.48 2.18
N GLN A 83 -10.63 3.46 1.51
CA GLN A 83 -9.72 2.47 2.09
C GLN A 83 -8.42 2.34 1.32
#